data_AF-A0A833CPM2-F1
#
_entry.id   AF-A0A833CPM2-F1
#
_cell.length_a   1.000
_cell.length_b   1.000
_cell.length_c   1.000
_cell.angle_alpha   90.00
_cell.angle_beta   90.00
_cell.angle_gamma   90.00
#
_symmetry.space_group_name_H-M   'P 1'
#
loop_
_entity.id
_entity.type
_entity.pdbx_description
1 polymer ?
#
loop_
_entity_poly.entity_id
_entity_poly.type
_entity_poly.pdbx_seq_one_letter_code
_entity_poly.pdbx_strand_id
1 'polypeptide(L)' 'MTAIADPKKFLTSLFDAAVAAADPELVIRANLPAKPKGRTIVIGAGKGSAQMAAAFE' A
#
# COMPACT_ATOMS: atom_id res chain seq x y z
N MET A 1 13.56 -14.37 -28.16
CA MET A 1 13.49 -13.82 -26.79
C MET A 1 14.26 -12.51 -26.83
N THR A 2 13.55 -11.38 -26.93
CA THR A 2 14.20 -10.08 -27.11
C THR A 2 14.99 -9.75 -25.85
N ALA A 3 16.27 -9.46 -25.99
CA ALA A 3 17.10 -9.08 -24.86
C ALA A 3 16.53 -7.81 -24.21
N ILE A 4 16.36 -7.83 -22.90
CA ILE A 4 15.95 -6.64 -22.15
C ILE A 4 17.08 -5.64 -22.27
N ALA A 5 16.82 -4.50 -22.92
CA ALA A 5 17.83 -3.49 -23.23
C ALA A 5 18.51 -2.92 -21.97
N ASP A 6 17.78 -2.85 -20.85
CA ASP A 6 18.31 -2.49 -19.54
C ASP A 6 17.70 -3.39 -18.44
N PRO A 7 18.37 -4.50 -18.09
CA PRO A 7 17.87 -5.44 -17.09
C PRO A 7 17.71 -4.82 -15.71
N LYS A 8 18.58 -3.86 -15.33
CA LYS A 8 18.51 -3.22 -14.01
C LYS A 8 17.24 -2.40 -13.91
N LYS A 9 16.98 -1.53 -14.89
CA LYS A 9 15.76 -0.72 -14.92
C LYS A 9 14.50 -1.57 -14.92
N PHE A 10 14.49 -2.66 -15.69
CA PHE A 10 13.36 -3.58 -15.70
C PHE A 10 13.12 -4.21 -14.32
N LEU A 11 14.16 -4.78 -13.69
CA LEU A 11 14.02 -5.40 -12.37
C LEU A 11 13.66 -4.39 -11.27
N THR A 12 14.21 -3.18 -11.32
CA THR A 12 13.80 -2.10 -10.41
C THR A 12 12.32 -1.77 -10.57
N SER A 13 11.80 -1.68 -11.79
CA SER A 13 10.37 -1.42 -12.00
C SER A 13 9.46 -2.52 -11.45
N LEU A 14 9.90 -3.79 -11.50
CA LEU A 14 9.17 -4.90 -10.88
C LEU A 14 9.19 -4.82 -9.36
N PHE A 15 10.33 -4.44 -8.77
CA PHE A 15 10.45 -4.20 -7.34
C PHE A 15 9.54 -3.06 -6.89
N ASP A 16 9.57 -1.92 -7.58
CA ASP A 16 8.73 -0.77 -7.27
C ASP A 16 7.24 -1.13 -7.34
N ALA A 17 6.84 -1.91 -8.34
CA ALA A 17 5.47 -2.41 -8.45
C ALA A 17 5.09 -3.33 -7.28
N ALA A 18 6.01 -4.20 -6.84
CA ALA A 18 5.76 -5.08 -5.69
C ALA A 18 5.68 -4.30 -4.37
N VAL A 19 6.52 -3.28 -4.19
CA VAL A 19 6.46 -2.38 -3.03
C VAL A 19 5.15 -1.60 -3.02
N ALA A 20 4.74 -1.02 -4.16
CA ALA A 20 3.48 -0.31 -4.28
C ALA A 20 2.27 -1.22 -4.00
N ALA A 21 2.30 -2.48 -4.44
CA ALA A 21 1.27 -3.46 -4.13
C ALA A 21 1.20 -3.84 -2.63
N ALA A 22 2.28 -3.60 -1.87
CA ALA A 22 2.33 -3.80 -0.43
C ALA A 22 2.19 -2.50 0.38
N ASP A 23 2.07 -1.34 -0.29
CA ASP A 23 1.94 -0.05 0.36
C ASP A 23 0.58 0.03 1.09
N PRO A 24 0.58 0.17 2.42
CA PRO A 24 -0.66 0.21 3.18
C PRO A 24 -1.57 1.38 2.79
N GLU A 25 -1.02 2.51 2.34
CA GLU A 25 -1.82 3.65 1.92
C GLU A 25 -2.67 3.34 0.68
N LEU A 26 -2.09 2.60 -0.27
CA LEU A 26 -2.77 2.21 -1.50
C LEU A 26 -3.76 1.06 -1.27
N VAL A 27 -3.33 0.05 -0.51
CA VAL A 27 -4.12 -1.18 -0.34
C VAL A 27 -5.27 -0.99 0.63
N ILE A 28 -5.06 -0.29 1.75
CA ILE A 28 -6.08 -0.18 2.79
C ILE A 28 -7.28 0.61 2.25
N ARG A 29 -7.06 1.78 1.62
CA ARG A 29 -8.16 2.62 1.10
C ARG A 29 -9.09 1.85 0.15
N ALA A 30 -8.54 1.00 -0.72
CA ALA A 30 -9.32 0.20 -1.66
C ALA A 30 -10.16 -0.91 -1.00
N ASN A 31 -9.79 -1.35 0.21
CA ASN A 31 -10.42 -2.44 0.94
C ASN A 31 -11.19 -1.97 2.19
N LEU A 32 -11.29 -0.66 2.42
CA LEU A 32 -12.04 -0.14 3.53
C LEU A 32 -13.54 -0.43 3.36
N PRO A 33 -14.25 -0.79 4.44
CA PRO A 33 -15.70 -0.84 4.41
C PRO A 33 -16.27 0.57 4.22
N ALA A 34 -17.54 0.64 3.85
CA ALA A 34 -18.27 1.91 3.87
C ALA A 34 -18.18 2.56 5.26
N LYS A 35 -18.10 3.89 5.29
CA LYS A 35 -17.93 4.65 6.53
C LYS A 35 -19.01 4.29 7.57
N PRO A 36 -18.63 3.80 8.77
CA PRO A 36 -19.58 3.48 9.82
C PRO A 36 -20.36 4.71 10.29
N LYS A 37 -21.61 4.51 10.75
CA LYS A 37 -22.38 5.57 11.40
C LYS A 37 -21.77 5.90 12.77
N GLY A 38 -21.71 7.19 13.12
CA GLY A 38 -21.23 7.64 14.43
C GLY A 38 -19.70 7.80 14.48
N ARG A 39 -19.11 7.50 15.65
CA ARG A 39 -17.66 7.68 15.89
C ARG A 39 -16.88 6.42 15.50
N THR A 40 -15.90 6.58 14.62
CA THR A 40 -14.94 5.52 14.27
C THR A 40 -13.73 5.62 15.20
N ILE A 41 -13.35 4.49 15.82
CA ILE A 41 -12.15 4.37 16.65
C ILE A 41 -11.17 3.44 15.93
N VAL A 42 -9.96 3.93 15.65
CA VAL A 42 -8.89 3.16 15.00
C VAL A 42 -7.86 2.77 16.07
N ILE A 43 -7.59 1.48 16.20
CA ILE A 43 -6.60 0.95 17.15
C ILE A 43 -5.40 0.45 16.33
N GLY A 44 -4.31 1.20 16.38
CA GLY A 44 -3.06 0.84 15.72
C GLY A 44 -2.16 -0.02 16.60
N ALA A 45 -1.54 -1.06 16.02
CA ALA A 45 -0.49 -1.85 16.68
C ALA A 45 0.67 -2.13 15.73
N GLY A 46 1.90 -1.98 16.22
CA GLY A 46 3.13 -2.21 15.44
C GLY A 46 3.68 -0.98 14.70
N LYS A 47 4.79 -1.18 14.00
CA LYS A 47 5.63 -0.09 13.44
C LYS A 47 4.94 0.74 12.34
N GLY A 48 4.08 0.12 11.54
CA GLY A 48 3.35 0.80 10.46
C GLY A 48 1.97 1.31 10.86
N SER A 49 1.61 1.23 12.14
CA SER A 49 0.23 1.45 12.60
C SER A 49 -0.29 2.86 12.36
N ALA A 50 0.55 3.88 12.52
CA ALA A 50 0.18 5.27 12.25
C ALA A 50 -0.12 5.51 10.75
N GLN A 51 0.72 4.99 9.85
CA GLN A 51 0.50 5.11 8.40
C GLN A 51 -0.77 4.37 7.96
N MET A 52 -1.01 3.17 8.53
CA MET A 52 -2.22 2.41 8.27
C MET A 52 -3.48 3.13 8.78
N ALA A 53 -3.40 3.80 9.94
CA ALA A 53 -4.50 4.58 10.49
C ALA A 53 -4.83 5.81 9.63
N ALA A 54 -3.83 6.46 9.02
CA ALA A 54 -4.03 7.60 8.13
C ALA A 54 -4.87 7.27 6.88
N ALA A 55 -4.97 6.00 6.50
CA ALA A 55 -5.87 5.58 5.41
C ALA A 55 -7.37 5.79 5.72
N PHE A 56 -7.73 5.95 7.01
CA PHE A 56 -9.10 6.22 7.47
C PHE A 56 -9.46 7.72 7.52
N GLU A 57 -8.48 8.61 7.33
CA GLU A 57 -8.65 10.07 7.18
C GLU A 57 -8.81 10.45 5.69
#